data_AF-A0A2S5CJ18-F1
#
_entry.id   AF-A0A2S5CJ18-F1
#
_cell.length_a   1.000
_cell.length_b   1.000
_cell.length_c   1.000
_cell.angle_alpha   90.00
_cell.angle_beta   90.00
_cell.angle_gamma   90.00
#
_symmetry.space_group_name_H-M   'P 1'
#
loop_
_entity.id
_entity.type
_entity.pdbx_description
1 polymer ?
#
loop_
_entity_poly.entity_id
_entity_poly.type
_entity_poly.pdbx_seq_one_letter_code
_entity_poly.pdbx_strand_id
1 'polypeptide(L)'
;MKIWQRIGLLIFIIVGLNGAEARPGGGHASSGHSAPSGGGYSHGGAYNFGSYGSGHSFSGGNVKLGGVPADLPAAYIAIIALILLIYLLRQWDKPKMVVAQATSAYKSQQNNRLQSQLAVFKQHDTNFSTVLLLDFVHSLYSKFYSYSTHPEFSYLSPFLSPSIQTHFQQAGPWTINEIVINGLRIENIGTIMEGDQPTDRLSVRIEANYTLHQQDHATRYTVTERWVLQRQHGQLSPPPEKMQALSCPHCGAPAHFTDAGECQHCGSTISQGANQWYLSQRAVIQTTALATADLVSYAQEQGTALPTLLQEDLAQQQQTFSEAHGLVAWQDFWPTFADDVVKAYFLDIYNHWSQRDWQAVRHLLSDRLYESNAFWMALYAEHDWYNRLNQLSISQIEAVNIDRDAFYEAITVRIFASCYDYTEDAQGKLIGGSKRELRRYSEYWTFVRRNGVTPSTAPYSLTQCPQCGAPADKMGQTAECGYCGAKISTGAFSWVLFIISQDEVYGG
;
A
#
# COMPACT_ATOMS: atom_id res chain seq x y z
N MET A 1 36.54 -23.72 -44.70
CA MET A 1 36.46 -22.30 -45.12
C MET A 1 35.12 -21.78 -44.60
N LYS A 2 35.09 -21.27 -43.36
CA LYS A 2 35.22 -19.85 -42.95
C LYS A 2 33.97 -19.02 -43.33
N ILE A 3 33.13 -18.68 -42.34
CA ILE A 3 32.95 -17.34 -41.69
C ILE A 3 32.00 -16.48 -42.56
N TRP A 4 30.80 -16.06 -42.13
CA TRP A 4 30.42 -14.99 -41.17
C TRP A 4 29.00 -15.30 -40.59
N GLN A 5 28.72 -15.51 -39.30
CA GLN A 5 28.62 -14.63 -38.10
C GLN A 5 27.63 -13.44 -38.13
N ARG A 6 26.67 -13.48 -37.16
CA ARG A 6 26.07 -12.36 -36.36
C ARG A 6 24.99 -11.51 -37.06
N ILE A 7 23.81 -11.16 -36.53
CA ILE A 7 23.25 -10.99 -35.17
C ILE A 7 21.74 -11.30 -35.26
N GLY A 8 21.23 -12.25 -34.46
CA GLY A 8 19.80 -12.34 -34.15
C GLY A 8 19.54 -11.51 -32.90
N LEU A 9 19.10 -10.27 -33.08
CA LEU A 9 18.75 -9.38 -31.97
C LEU A 9 17.43 -9.88 -31.36
N LEU A 10 17.54 -10.70 -30.32
CA LEU A 10 16.44 -10.98 -29.39
C LEU A 10 16.11 -9.67 -28.68
N ILE A 11 15.16 -8.92 -29.23
CA ILE A 11 14.54 -7.81 -28.51
C ILE A 11 13.60 -8.44 -27.48
N PHE A 12 14.11 -8.57 -26.25
CA PHE A 12 13.27 -8.65 -25.08
C PHE A 12 12.43 -7.38 -25.03
N ILE A 13 11.15 -7.51 -25.40
CA ILE A 13 10.17 -6.49 -25.08
C ILE A 13 9.94 -6.63 -23.57
N ILE A 14 10.63 -5.81 -22.79
CA ILE A 14 10.31 -5.58 -21.38
C ILE A 14 8.99 -4.80 -21.38
N VAL A 15 7.88 -5.53 -21.23
CA VAL A 15 6.56 -4.97 -20.95
C VAL A 15 6.44 -4.81 -19.44
N GLY A 16 6.08 -3.61 -19.00
CA GLY A 16 5.26 -3.34 -17.80
C GLY A 16 5.89 -3.66 -16.45
N LEU A 17 6.13 -2.62 -15.65
CA LEU A 17 6.54 -2.74 -14.26
C LEU A 17 5.35 -3.16 -13.39
N ASN A 18 5.54 -4.23 -12.65
CA ASN A 18 4.59 -4.77 -11.68
C ASN A 18 4.56 -3.88 -10.44
N GLY A 19 3.40 -3.35 -10.08
CA GLY A 19 3.15 -2.96 -8.69
C GLY A 19 3.03 -4.24 -7.88
N ALA A 20 4.13 -4.69 -7.30
CA ALA A 20 4.16 -5.91 -6.50
C ALA A 20 3.43 -5.64 -5.17
N GLU A 21 2.24 -6.21 -5.02
CA GLU A 21 1.49 -6.14 -3.76
C GLU A 21 2.14 -7.03 -2.71
N ALA A 22 2.15 -6.55 -1.47
CA ALA A 22 2.74 -7.27 -0.37
C ALA A 22 1.80 -8.37 0.14
N ARG A 23 2.07 -9.61 -0.25
CA ARG A 23 1.44 -10.81 0.31
C ARG A 23 2.48 -11.91 0.46
N PRO A 24 2.31 -12.87 1.39
CA PRO A 24 3.21 -14.00 1.54
C PRO A 24 3.52 -14.64 0.20
N GLY A 25 4.80 -14.66 -0.13
CA GLY A 25 5.35 -15.32 -1.29
C GLY A 25 5.11 -14.60 -2.59
N GLY A 26 4.37 -13.49 -2.67
CA GLY A 26 4.17 -12.74 -3.91
C GLY A 26 3.69 -13.58 -5.12
N GLY A 27 3.90 -13.08 -6.33
CA GLY A 27 3.65 -13.84 -7.57
C GLY A 27 2.32 -13.64 -8.30
N HIS A 28 1.27 -13.04 -7.75
CA HIS A 28 0.06 -12.62 -8.51
C HIS A 28 -0.15 -11.14 -8.25
N ALA A 29 -0.39 -10.36 -9.30
CA ALA A 29 -0.70 -8.95 -9.18
C ALA A 29 -2.21 -8.74 -9.24
N SER A 30 -2.77 -7.90 -8.36
CA SER A 30 -4.10 -7.33 -8.57
C SER A 30 -4.06 -5.94 -9.18
N SER A 31 -2.94 -5.55 -9.81
CA SER A 31 -2.84 -4.33 -10.59
C SER A 31 -2.75 -4.62 -12.10
N GLY A 32 -3.80 -4.27 -12.82
CA GLY A 32 -3.86 -4.31 -14.28
C GLY A 32 -3.11 -3.13 -14.86
N HIS A 33 -2.24 -3.37 -15.83
CA HIS A 33 -1.57 -2.28 -16.56
C HIS A 33 -1.89 -2.37 -18.05
N SER A 34 -2.86 -1.56 -18.47
CA SER A 34 -2.84 -0.92 -19.78
C SER A 34 -2.28 0.49 -19.56
N ALA A 35 -1.12 0.82 -20.12
CA ALA A 35 -0.58 2.17 -20.00
C ALA A 35 -1.54 3.21 -20.58
N PRO A 36 -1.93 4.27 -19.83
CA PRO A 36 -2.46 5.48 -20.42
C PRO A 36 -1.46 6.62 -20.26
N SER A 37 -1.30 7.34 -21.35
CA SER A 37 -0.60 8.60 -21.48
C SER A 37 -1.08 9.67 -20.49
N GLY A 38 -0.14 10.32 -19.78
CA GLY A 38 -0.20 11.74 -19.46
C GLY A 38 -0.58 12.13 -18.03
N GLY A 39 0.32 12.86 -17.37
CA GLY A 39 0.11 13.54 -16.10
C GLY A 39 1.37 14.30 -15.67
N GLY A 40 1.70 15.37 -16.40
CA GLY A 40 2.84 16.22 -16.09
C GLY A 40 2.56 17.12 -14.89
N TYR A 41 3.53 17.20 -13.98
CA TYR A 41 3.58 18.21 -12.93
C TYR A 41 3.83 19.59 -13.56
N SER A 42 2.98 20.57 -13.28
CA SER A 42 3.21 21.97 -13.65
C SER A 42 3.17 22.84 -12.41
N HIS A 43 4.30 23.45 -12.07
CA HIS A 43 4.36 24.58 -11.15
C HIS A 43 3.69 25.79 -11.80
N GLY A 44 2.92 26.54 -11.01
CA GLY A 44 2.21 27.74 -11.45
C GLY A 44 3.16 28.85 -11.87
N GLY A 45 2.98 29.34 -13.10
CA GLY A 45 3.50 30.59 -13.62
C GLY A 45 2.42 31.23 -14.48
N ALA A 46 1.92 32.37 -14.06
CA ALA A 46 0.84 33.09 -14.71
C ALA A 46 1.33 33.76 -16.01
N TYR A 47 0.73 33.40 -17.15
CA TYR A 47 0.77 34.23 -18.36
C TYR A 47 -0.58 34.17 -19.06
N ASN A 48 -1.14 35.35 -19.25
CA ASN A 48 -2.41 35.62 -19.91
C ASN A 48 -2.14 35.73 -21.42
N PHE A 49 -2.74 34.87 -22.25
CA PHE A 49 -2.85 35.11 -23.69
C PHE A 49 -4.19 34.59 -24.21
N GLY A 50 -5.01 35.52 -24.68
CA GLY A 50 -6.21 35.23 -25.44
C GLY A 50 -5.85 34.71 -26.83
N SER A 51 -6.68 33.81 -27.35
CA SER A 51 -6.59 33.40 -28.75
C SER A 51 -7.96 33.48 -29.41
N TYR A 52 -7.95 34.27 -30.48
CA TYR A 52 -8.95 34.42 -31.52
C TYR A 52 -9.29 33.06 -32.15
N GLY A 53 -10.58 32.87 -32.44
CA GLY A 53 -11.07 31.80 -33.28
C GLY A 53 -10.87 32.12 -34.76
N SER A 54 -10.46 31.10 -35.52
CA SER A 54 -10.61 31.08 -36.98
C SER A 54 -11.25 29.75 -37.39
N GLY A 55 -12.47 29.86 -37.90
CA GLY A 55 -13.17 28.76 -38.55
C GLY A 55 -12.62 28.53 -39.96
N HIS A 56 -12.56 27.27 -40.37
CA HIS A 56 -12.41 26.89 -41.76
C HIS A 56 -13.53 25.94 -42.15
N SER A 57 -14.42 26.44 -43.00
CA SER A 57 -15.45 25.69 -43.70
C SER A 57 -14.83 24.95 -44.88
N PHE A 58 -14.99 23.63 -44.97
CA PHE A 58 -14.69 22.88 -46.19
C PHE A 58 -15.99 22.65 -46.97
N SER A 59 -16.10 23.37 -48.09
CA SER A 59 -16.99 23.09 -49.21
C SER A 59 -16.29 22.07 -50.11
N GLY A 60 -16.87 20.88 -50.27
CA GLY A 60 -16.37 19.82 -51.16
C GLY A 60 -17.50 19.33 -52.06
N GLY A 61 -17.34 19.51 -53.36
CA GLY A 61 -18.38 19.35 -54.37
C GLY A 61 -18.72 17.89 -54.74
N ASN A 62 -19.89 17.75 -55.36
CA ASN A 62 -20.39 16.51 -55.96
C ASN A 62 -19.45 15.97 -57.04
N VAL A 63 -18.75 14.87 -56.76
CA VAL A 63 -18.08 14.06 -57.78
C VAL A 63 -19.02 12.96 -58.22
N LYS A 64 -19.40 13.00 -59.50
CA LYS A 64 -20.20 11.96 -60.17
C LYS A 64 -19.43 10.64 -60.18
N LEU A 65 -20.04 9.58 -59.64
CA LEU A 65 -19.60 8.19 -59.81
C LEU A 65 -19.72 7.82 -61.30
N GLY A 66 -18.59 7.78 -62.02
CA GLY A 66 -18.49 7.27 -63.37
C GLY A 66 -17.52 6.08 -63.40
N GLY A 67 -18.02 4.93 -63.85
CA GLY A 67 -17.28 3.83 -64.47
C GLY A 67 -16.08 3.26 -63.71
N VAL A 68 -16.27 2.13 -63.03
CA VAL A 68 -15.18 1.30 -62.52
C VAL A 68 -14.53 0.53 -63.68
N PRO A 69 -13.24 0.72 -64.01
CA PRO A 69 -12.49 -0.23 -64.84
C PRO A 69 -11.95 -1.34 -63.94
N ALA A 70 -12.17 -2.59 -64.35
CA ALA A 70 -11.97 -3.80 -63.55
C ALA A 70 -10.51 -4.29 -63.42
N ASP A 71 -9.49 -3.41 -63.46
CA ASP A 71 -8.07 -3.83 -63.44
C ASP A 71 -7.14 -2.91 -62.62
N LEU A 72 -7.53 -2.52 -61.39
CA LEU A 72 -6.63 -1.80 -60.46
C LEU A 72 -6.63 -2.32 -59.00
N PRO A 73 -6.52 -3.64 -58.72
CA PRO A 73 -6.33 -4.11 -57.36
C PRO A 73 -4.95 -3.71 -56.79
N ALA A 74 -3.90 -3.68 -57.61
CA ALA A 74 -2.54 -3.44 -57.13
C ALA A 74 -2.27 -2.00 -56.65
N ALA A 75 -2.83 -1.00 -57.34
CA ALA A 75 -2.61 0.41 -56.98
C ALA A 75 -3.31 0.78 -55.66
N TYR A 76 -4.52 0.26 -55.43
CA TYR A 76 -5.24 0.47 -54.17
C TYR A 76 -4.56 -0.23 -53.00
N ILE A 77 -4.08 -1.46 -53.20
CA ILE A 77 -3.30 -2.19 -52.20
C ILE A 77 -2.00 -1.44 -51.87
N ALA A 78 -1.32 -0.87 -52.87
CA ALA A 78 -0.11 -0.07 -52.65
C ALA A 78 -0.38 1.22 -51.86
N ILE A 79 -1.50 1.91 -52.11
CA ILE A 79 -1.90 3.10 -51.36
C ILE A 79 -2.27 2.73 -49.91
N ILE A 80 -3.02 1.64 -49.70
CA ILE A 80 -3.36 1.16 -48.35
C ILE A 80 -2.10 0.73 -47.59
N ALA A 81 -1.17 0.03 -48.26
CA ALA A 81 0.11 -0.36 -47.69
C ALA A 81 0.98 0.86 -47.36
N LEU A 82 0.98 1.90 -48.19
CA LEU A 82 1.68 3.16 -47.93
C LEU A 82 1.07 3.91 -46.75
N ILE A 83 -0.27 3.97 -46.64
CA ILE A 83 -0.98 4.59 -45.51
C ILE A 83 -0.69 3.82 -44.23
N LEU A 84 -0.73 2.49 -44.27
CA LEU A 84 -0.37 1.63 -43.13
C LEU A 84 1.10 1.79 -42.75
N LEU A 85 2.01 1.87 -43.73
CA LEU A 85 3.43 2.11 -43.49
C LEU A 85 3.66 3.48 -42.83
N ILE A 86 3.05 4.55 -43.35
CA ILE A 86 3.13 5.90 -42.76
C ILE A 86 2.51 5.91 -41.36
N TYR A 87 1.41 5.18 -41.16
CA TYR A 87 0.77 5.03 -39.85
C TYR A 87 1.67 4.29 -38.85
N LEU A 88 2.31 3.20 -39.27
CA LEU A 88 3.26 2.42 -38.46
C LEU A 88 4.54 3.22 -38.16
N LEU A 89 5.08 3.95 -39.12
CA LEU A 89 6.22 4.85 -38.94
C LEU A 89 5.88 6.00 -37.98
N ARG A 90 4.68 6.58 -38.08
CA ARG A 90 4.18 7.57 -37.10
C ARG A 90 3.93 6.99 -35.71
N GLN A 91 3.62 5.71 -35.58
CA GLN A 91 3.56 5.04 -34.28
C GLN A 91 4.94 4.79 -33.68
N TRP A 92 5.97 4.57 -34.51
CA TRP A 92 7.36 4.42 -34.07
C TRP A 92 8.01 5.72 -33.60
N ASP A 93 7.63 6.87 -34.17
CA ASP A 93 8.15 8.19 -33.79
C ASP A 93 7.46 8.83 -32.57
N LYS A 94 6.51 8.15 -31.92
CA LYS A 94 6.07 8.61 -30.60
C LYS A 94 7.20 8.35 -29.62
N PRO A 95 7.84 9.37 -29.02
CA PRO A 95 8.81 9.12 -27.97
C PRO A 95 8.09 8.34 -26.87
N LYS A 96 8.45 7.07 -26.70
CA LYS A 96 8.05 6.31 -25.53
C LYS A 96 8.70 7.03 -24.37
N MET A 97 7.91 7.79 -23.62
CA MET A 97 8.38 8.35 -22.37
C MET A 97 8.66 7.17 -21.45
N VAL A 98 9.94 6.81 -21.35
CA VAL A 98 10.41 5.89 -20.32
C VAL A 98 10.38 6.70 -19.04
N VAL A 99 9.37 6.47 -18.20
CA VAL A 99 9.41 6.96 -16.82
C VAL A 99 10.55 6.20 -16.16
N ALA A 100 11.70 6.85 -15.99
CA ALA A 100 12.81 6.27 -15.26
C ALA A 100 12.35 6.04 -13.82
N GLN A 101 12.46 4.79 -13.34
CA GLN A 101 12.20 4.50 -11.94
C GLN A 101 13.22 5.23 -11.07
N ALA A 102 12.78 5.70 -9.91
CA ALA A 102 13.66 6.21 -8.88
C ALA A 102 14.72 5.15 -8.54
N THR A 103 16.00 5.52 -8.64
CA THR A 103 17.11 4.65 -8.26
C THR A 103 17.04 4.31 -6.76
N SER A 104 17.62 3.17 -6.35
CA SER A 104 17.74 2.82 -4.92
C SER A 104 18.40 3.93 -4.11
N ALA A 105 19.40 4.60 -4.69
CA ALA A 105 20.05 5.77 -4.09
C ALA A 105 19.07 6.94 -3.87
N TYR A 106 18.22 7.25 -4.83
CA TYR A 106 17.21 8.29 -4.67
C TYR A 106 16.17 7.92 -3.60
N LYS A 107 15.68 6.68 -3.61
CA LYS A 107 14.74 6.19 -2.58
C LYS A 107 15.33 6.30 -1.18
N SER A 108 16.58 5.85 -1.01
CA SER A 108 17.32 5.98 0.24
C SER A 108 17.44 7.44 0.67
N GLN A 109 17.84 8.35 -0.23
CA GLN A 109 17.95 9.78 0.09
C GLN A 109 16.61 10.40 0.53
N GLN A 110 15.51 10.05 -0.14
CA GLN A 110 14.17 10.53 0.26
C GLN A 110 13.78 10.00 1.64
N ASN A 111 14.05 8.72 1.90
CA ASN A 111 13.77 8.14 3.22
C ASN A 111 14.61 8.79 4.31
N ASN A 112 15.91 8.98 4.11
CA ASN A 112 16.78 9.57 5.12
C ASN A 112 16.37 11.01 5.47
N ARG A 113 15.90 11.76 4.45
CA ARG A 113 15.26 13.06 4.67
C ARG A 113 14.00 12.94 5.51
N LEU A 114 13.12 11.99 5.20
CA LEU A 114 11.88 11.77 5.95
C LEU A 114 12.15 11.33 7.39
N GLN A 115 13.06 10.39 7.61
CA GLN A 115 13.46 9.93 8.95
C GLN A 115 14.03 11.10 9.77
N SER A 116 14.86 11.95 9.16
CA SER A 116 15.36 13.16 9.82
C SER A 116 14.22 14.12 10.19
N GLN A 117 13.24 14.31 9.31
CA GLN A 117 12.06 15.14 9.61
C GLN A 117 11.20 14.54 10.72
N LEU A 118 10.98 13.23 10.71
CA LEU A 118 10.25 12.51 11.75
C LEU A 118 10.97 12.58 13.10
N ALA A 119 12.29 12.41 13.12
CA ALA A 119 13.09 12.52 14.33
C ALA A 119 12.98 13.92 14.96
N VAL A 120 13.08 14.98 14.15
CA VAL A 120 12.86 16.36 14.61
C VAL A 120 11.42 16.57 15.07
N PHE A 121 10.44 16.01 14.37
CA PHE A 121 9.03 16.14 14.76
C PHE A 121 8.73 15.45 16.10
N LYS A 122 9.26 14.24 16.32
CA LYS A 122 9.14 13.48 17.57
C LYS A 122 9.77 14.19 18.78
N GLN A 123 10.73 15.10 18.57
CA GLN A 123 11.26 15.94 19.66
C GLN A 123 10.26 17.01 20.12
N HIS A 124 9.42 17.51 19.23
CA HIS A 124 8.39 18.51 19.54
C HIS A 124 7.09 17.86 20.03
N ASP A 125 6.70 16.75 19.41
CA ASP A 125 5.59 15.91 19.83
C ASP A 125 6.12 14.57 20.32
N THR A 126 6.41 14.48 21.61
CA THR A 126 6.95 13.27 22.22
C THR A 126 5.97 12.09 22.19
N ASN A 127 4.69 12.34 21.91
CA ASN A 127 3.66 11.30 21.77
C ASN A 127 3.46 10.87 20.32
N PHE A 128 4.16 11.49 19.35
CA PHE A 128 3.96 11.13 17.95
C PHE A 128 4.41 9.70 17.69
N SER A 129 3.47 8.87 17.23
CA SER A 129 3.74 7.49 16.83
C SER A 129 3.36 7.29 15.36
N THR A 130 4.35 6.85 14.57
CA THR A 130 4.16 6.51 13.16
C THR A 130 3.15 5.37 13.02
N VAL A 131 3.22 4.36 13.89
CA VAL A 131 2.31 3.21 13.92
C VAL A 131 0.87 3.69 14.13
N LEU A 132 0.62 4.47 15.18
CA LEU A 132 -0.72 4.98 15.48
C LEU A 132 -1.28 5.88 14.38
N LEU A 133 -0.43 6.75 13.80
CA LEU A 133 -0.85 7.61 12.70
C LEU A 133 -1.30 6.79 11.49
N LEU A 134 -0.53 5.79 11.09
CA LEU A 134 -0.87 4.98 9.92
C LEU A 134 -2.11 4.10 10.17
N ASP A 135 -2.31 3.58 11.38
CA ASP A 135 -3.55 2.87 11.76
C ASP A 135 -4.78 3.79 11.76
N PHE A 136 -4.61 5.03 12.22
CA PHE A 136 -5.66 6.05 12.14
C PHE A 136 -6.00 6.39 10.68
N VAL A 137 -4.99 6.62 9.83
CA VAL A 137 -5.18 6.90 8.40
C VAL A 137 -5.83 5.71 7.69
N HIS A 138 -5.42 4.48 8.00
CA HIS A 138 -6.04 3.27 7.49
C HIS A 138 -7.54 3.24 7.81
N SER A 139 -7.88 3.41 9.09
CA SER A 139 -9.27 3.40 9.56
C SER A 139 -10.09 4.52 8.92
N LEU A 140 -9.51 5.72 8.80
CA LEU A 140 -10.17 6.87 8.18
C LEU A 140 -10.38 6.64 6.68
N TYR A 141 -9.41 6.08 5.97
CA TYR A 141 -9.52 5.76 4.54
C TYR A 141 -10.62 4.74 4.27
N SER A 142 -10.62 3.62 4.98
CA SER A 142 -11.63 2.58 4.81
C SER A 142 -13.04 3.13 5.06
N LYS A 143 -13.23 3.89 6.16
CA LYS A 143 -14.55 4.48 6.47
C LYS A 143 -14.95 5.61 5.52
N PHE A 144 -14.01 6.42 5.06
CA PHE A 144 -14.27 7.50 4.12
C PHE A 144 -14.94 6.98 2.84
N TYR A 145 -14.45 5.86 2.31
CA TYR A 145 -15.04 5.23 1.13
C TYR A 145 -16.26 4.36 1.45
N SER A 146 -16.20 3.54 2.50
CA SER A 146 -17.33 2.66 2.84
C SER A 146 -18.58 3.45 3.23
N TYR A 147 -18.42 4.65 3.78
CA TYR A 147 -19.54 5.52 4.14
C TYR A 147 -19.91 6.53 3.05
N SER A 148 -19.21 6.56 1.92
CA SER A 148 -19.33 7.62 0.90
C SER A 148 -20.76 8.01 0.51
N THR A 149 -21.68 7.05 0.43
CA THR A 149 -23.10 7.26 0.11
C THR A 149 -24.05 6.88 1.26
N HIS A 150 -23.52 6.73 2.46
CA HIS A 150 -24.25 6.34 3.66
C HIS A 150 -24.33 7.52 4.67
N PRO A 151 -25.42 7.64 5.46
CA PRO A 151 -25.55 8.67 6.50
C PRO A 151 -24.39 8.72 7.50
N GLU A 152 -23.76 7.57 7.75
CA GLU A 152 -22.60 7.36 8.61
C GLU A 152 -21.38 8.20 8.20
N PHE A 153 -21.34 8.74 6.97
CA PHE A 153 -20.26 9.65 6.56
C PHE A 153 -20.14 10.87 7.49
N SER A 154 -21.27 11.33 8.04
CA SER A 154 -21.33 12.42 9.02
C SER A 154 -20.51 12.14 10.29
N TYR A 155 -20.28 10.87 10.64
CA TYR A 155 -19.48 10.46 11.80
C TYR A 155 -18.01 10.81 11.63
N LEU A 156 -17.55 11.03 10.39
CA LEU A 156 -16.17 11.40 10.09
C LEU A 156 -15.93 12.91 10.16
N SER A 157 -16.97 13.74 10.36
CA SER A 157 -16.86 15.20 10.30
C SER A 157 -15.73 15.83 11.14
N PRO A 158 -15.36 15.35 12.35
CA PRO A 158 -14.22 15.91 13.08
C PRO A 158 -12.87 15.69 12.40
N PHE A 159 -12.79 14.69 11.54
CA PHE A 159 -11.56 14.22 10.89
C PHE A 159 -11.48 14.63 9.43
N LEU A 160 -12.43 15.42 8.91
CA LEU A 160 -12.49 15.87 7.52
C LEU A 160 -12.64 17.39 7.49
N SER A 161 -11.88 18.09 6.62
CA SER A 161 -12.09 19.52 6.38
C SER A 161 -13.47 19.82 5.77
N PRO A 162 -13.97 21.07 5.84
CA PRO A 162 -15.30 21.40 5.32
C PRO A 162 -15.48 21.07 3.83
N SER A 163 -14.43 21.25 3.02
CA SER A 163 -14.45 20.91 1.60
C SER A 163 -14.52 19.40 1.34
N ILE A 164 -13.96 18.59 2.23
CA ILE A 164 -13.97 17.13 2.13
C ILE A 164 -15.28 16.54 2.67
N GLN A 165 -15.90 17.16 3.68
CA GLN A 165 -17.21 16.73 4.21
C GLN A 165 -18.33 16.77 3.16
N THR A 166 -18.26 17.71 2.22
CA THR A 166 -19.26 17.81 1.14
C THR A 166 -18.87 17.02 -0.11
N HIS A 167 -17.77 16.28 -0.08
CA HIS A 167 -17.16 15.67 -1.28
C HIS A 167 -18.12 14.75 -2.04
N PHE A 168 -18.90 13.93 -1.33
CA PHE A 168 -19.81 12.96 -1.93
C PHE A 168 -21.25 13.48 -2.12
N GLN A 169 -21.55 14.73 -1.74
CA GLN A 169 -22.91 15.26 -1.88
C GLN A 169 -23.38 15.40 -3.34
N GLN A 170 -22.44 15.49 -4.28
CA GLN A 170 -22.70 15.59 -5.72
C GLN A 170 -22.55 14.25 -6.45
N ALA A 171 -22.32 13.16 -5.74
CA ALA A 171 -22.09 11.87 -6.35
C ALA A 171 -23.40 11.19 -6.77
N GLY A 172 -23.40 10.55 -7.95
CA GLY A 172 -24.51 9.72 -8.41
C GLY A 172 -24.72 8.47 -7.54
N PRO A 173 -25.70 7.60 -7.86
CA PRO A 173 -25.94 6.37 -7.11
C PRO A 173 -24.81 5.37 -7.38
N TRP A 174 -23.75 5.46 -6.61
CA TRP A 174 -22.66 4.51 -6.59
C TRP A 174 -22.26 4.19 -5.15
N THR A 175 -21.70 3.01 -4.93
CA THR A 175 -21.20 2.58 -3.62
C THR A 175 -19.80 2.02 -3.79
N ILE A 176 -18.95 2.23 -2.79
CA ILE A 176 -17.61 1.64 -2.76
C ILE A 176 -17.54 0.63 -1.62
N ASN A 177 -17.05 -0.57 -1.93
CA ASN A 177 -16.83 -1.65 -0.98
C ASN A 177 -15.54 -2.41 -1.34
N GLU A 178 -15.28 -3.51 -0.61
CA GLU A 178 -14.12 -4.39 -0.83
C GLU A 178 -12.79 -3.62 -0.88
N ILE A 179 -12.67 -2.63 0.01
CA ILE A 179 -11.53 -1.73 0.11
C ILE A 179 -10.37 -2.49 0.72
N VAL A 180 -9.24 -2.48 0.03
CA VAL A 180 -7.99 -3.15 0.40
C VAL A 180 -6.89 -2.13 0.32
N ILE A 181 -6.22 -1.84 1.44
CA ILE A 181 -5.13 -0.86 1.46
C ILE A 181 -3.79 -1.61 1.38
N ASN A 182 -3.17 -1.57 0.21
CA ASN A 182 -1.92 -2.27 -0.06
C ASN A 182 -0.70 -1.56 0.55
N GLY A 183 -0.74 -0.22 0.60
CA GLY A 183 0.40 0.59 1.05
C GLY A 183 -0.04 1.89 1.71
N LEU A 184 0.61 2.22 2.81
CA LEU A 184 0.48 3.50 3.52
C LEU A 184 1.87 4.00 3.87
N ARG A 185 2.25 5.17 3.33
CA ARG A 185 3.59 5.73 3.53
C ARG A 185 3.52 7.23 3.73
N ILE A 186 4.13 7.73 4.80
CA ILE A 186 4.35 9.17 4.98
C ILE A 186 5.37 9.62 3.91
N GLU A 187 5.07 10.66 3.15
CA GLU A 187 5.99 11.22 2.16
C GLU A 187 6.68 12.51 2.67
N ASN A 188 6.03 13.22 3.59
CA ASN A 188 6.52 14.49 4.13
C ASN A 188 5.84 14.77 5.47
N ILE A 189 6.57 15.38 6.40
CA ILE A 189 6.05 15.96 7.64
C ILE A 189 6.77 17.29 7.93
N GLY A 190 6.03 18.26 8.46
CA GLY A 190 6.58 19.53 8.92
C GLY A 190 5.51 20.47 9.42
N THR A 191 5.89 21.74 9.62
CA THR A 191 4.98 22.80 10.05
C THR A 191 4.91 23.87 8.96
N ILE A 192 3.72 24.33 8.64
CA ILE A 192 3.45 25.40 7.67
C ILE A 192 2.73 26.57 8.35
N MET A 193 2.76 27.74 7.72
CA MET A 193 1.93 28.88 8.13
C MET A 193 0.63 28.87 7.34
N GLU A 194 -0.51 28.78 8.03
CA GLU A 194 -1.84 28.92 7.45
C GLU A 194 -2.44 30.23 7.94
N GLY A 195 -2.34 31.28 7.11
CA GLY A 195 -2.46 32.66 7.58
C GLY A 195 -1.35 32.99 8.59
N ASP A 196 -1.73 33.47 9.77
CA ASP A 196 -0.80 33.78 10.86
C ASP A 196 -0.63 32.64 11.89
N GLN A 197 -1.27 31.48 11.66
CA GLN A 197 -1.24 30.36 12.61
C GLN A 197 -0.32 29.22 12.11
N PRO A 198 0.66 28.79 12.93
CA PRO A 198 1.46 27.61 12.61
C PRO A 198 0.59 26.35 12.68
N THR A 199 0.70 25.50 11.67
CA THR A 199 -0.09 24.28 11.50
C THR A 199 0.83 23.13 11.13
N ASP A 200 0.77 22.05 11.89
CA ASP A 200 1.49 20.82 11.54
C ASP A 200 0.79 20.16 10.35
N ARG A 201 1.59 19.70 9.40
CA ARG A 201 1.12 19.12 8.15
C ARG A 201 1.97 17.90 7.79
N LEU A 202 1.30 16.83 7.37
CA LEU A 202 1.95 15.68 6.77
C LEU A 202 1.18 15.18 5.55
N SER A 203 1.87 14.48 4.66
CA SER A 203 1.25 13.83 3.51
C SER A 203 1.49 12.33 3.54
N VAL A 204 0.44 11.56 3.30
CA VAL A 204 0.48 10.10 3.23
C VAL A 204 0.11 9.67 1.82
N ARG A 205 0.98 8.89 1.18
CA ARG A 205 0.63 8.14 -0.03
C ARG A 205 -0.10 6.87 0.37
N ILE A 206 -1.23 6.64 -0.30
CA ILE A 206 -2.09 5.49 -0.08
C ILE A 206 -2.21 4.74 -1.40
N GLU A 207 -1.88 3.46 -1.39
CA GLU A 207 -2.06 2.54 -2.52
C GLU A 207 -3.12 1.53 -2.11
N ALA A 208 -4.23 1.49 -2.83
CA ALA A 208 -5.39 0.69 -2.46
C ALA A 208 -6.10 0.11 -3.68
N ASN A 209 -6.90 -0.93 -3.44
CA ASN A 209 -7.88 -1.45 -4.37
C ASN A 209 -9.28 -1.30 -3.77
N TYR A 210 -10.28 -0.99 -4.58
CA TYR A 210 -11.68 -1.03 -4.15
C TYR A 210 -12.61 -1.37 -5.30
N THR A 211 -13.81 -1.86 -4.99
CA THR A 211 -14.84 -2.12 -5.98
C THR A 211 -15.85 -0.97 -5.97
N LEU A 212 -16.02 -0.32 -7.12
CA LEU A 212 -17.04 0.70 -7.36
C LEU A 212 -18.25 0.02 -8.00
N HIS A 213 -19.38 0.10 -7.35
CA HIS A 213 -20.67 -0.29 -7.89
C HIS A 213 -21.38 0.95 -8.42
N GLN A 214 -21.74 0.93 -9.70
CA GLN A 214 -22.53 1.99 -10.34
C GLN A 214 -23.65 1.32 -11.14
N GLN A 215 -24.90 1.56 -10.75
CA GLN A 215 -26.06 0.85 -11.30
C GLN A 215 -25.88 -0.68 -11.19
N ASP A 216 -25.92 -1.41 -12.31
CA ASP A 216 -25.76 -2.87 -12.36
C ASP A 216 -24.31 -3.31 -12.64
N HIS A 217 -23.35 -2.37 -12.69
CA HIS A 217 -21.95 -2.67 -12.99
C HIS A 217 -21.07 -2.52 -11.75
N ALA A 218 -20.29 -3.56 -11.46
CA ALA A 218 -19.21 -3.52 -10.47
C ALA A 218 -17.86 -3.48 -11.21
N THR A 219 -17.03 -2.49 -10.90
CA THR A 219 -15.69 -2.38 -11.46
C THR A 219 -14.69 -2.24 -10.34
N ARG A 220 -13.67 -3.10 -10.32
CA ARG A 220 -12.57 -3.02 -9.37
C ARG A 220 -11.50 -2.06 -9.89
N TYR A 221 -10.99 -1.22 -9.00
CA TYR A 221 -9.97 -0.23 -9.32
C TYR A 221 -8.75 -0.40 -8.43
N THR A 222 -7.56 -0.24 -9.01
CA THR A 222 -6.34 0.11 -8.28
C THR A 222 -6.20 1.63 -8.27
N VAL A 223 -5.93 2.18 -7.09
CA VAL A 223 -5.88 3.62 -6.86
C VAL A 223 -4.66 3.99 -6.03
N THR A 224 -3.94 5.00 -6.49
CA THR A 224 -2.90 5.67 -5.72
C THR A 224 -3.36 7.08 -5.39
N GLU A 225 -3.40 7.40 -4.11
CA GLU A 225 -3.82 8.70 -3.59
C GLU A 225 -2.73 9.34 -2.75
N ARG A 226 -2.81 10.66 -2.62
CA ARG A 226 -2.09 11.44 -1.64
C ARG A 226 -3.08 12.15 -0.75
N TRP A 227 -3.06 11.79 0.52
CA TRP A 227 -3.83 12.44 1.57
C TRP A 227 -2.93 13.41 2.32
N VAL A 228 -3.44 14.60 2.61
CA VAL A 228 -2.76 15.60 3.43
C VAL A 228 -3.52 15.71 4.73
N LEU A 229 -2.82 15.47 5.83
CA LEU A 229 -3.36 15.62 7.17
C LEU A 229 -2.79 16.88 7.82
N GLN A 230 -3.62 17.57 8.59
CA GLN A 230 -3.25 18.75 9.35
C GLN A 230 -3.72 18.66 10.79
N ARG A 231 -3.06 19.43 11.66
CA ARG A 231 -3.50 19.74 13.02
C ARG A 231 -2.89 21.06 13.49
N GLN A 232 -3.40 21.62 14.58
CA GLN A 232 -2.81 22.78 15.22
C GLN A 232 -1.39 22.46 15.70
N HIS A 233 -0.44 23.38 15.49
CA HIS A 233 0.93 23.21 15.94
C HIS A 233 1.05 23.24 17.47
N GLY A 234 2.06 22.54 18.02
CA GLY A 234 2.35 22.52 19.45
C GLY A 234 1.51 21.53 20.27
N GLN A 235 0.77 20.66 19.59
CA GLN A 235 -0.07 19.64 20.23
C GLN A 235 0.66 18.31 20.36
N LEU A 236 0.42 17.61 21.46
CA LEU A 236 0.84 16.23 21.62
C LEU A 236 -0.15 15.29 20.93
N SER A 237 0.36 14.28 20.22
CA SER A 237 -0.48 13.24 19.64
C SER A 237 -1.26 12.50 20.73
N PRO A 238 -2.52 12.09 20.46
CA PRO A 238 -3.30 11.31 21.41
C PRO A 238 -2.66 9.95 21.72
N PRO A 239 -2.88 9.39 22.92
CA PRO A 239 -2.44 8.04 23.25
C PRO A 239 -3.19 6.99 22.40
N PRO A 240 -2.67 5.75 22.33
CA PRO A 240 -3.24 4.66 21.52
C PRO A 240 -4.76 4.49 21.66
N GLU A 241 -5.27 4.51 22.89
CA GLU A 241 -6.67 4.25 23.20
C GLU A 241 -7.62 5.30 22.60
N LYS A 242 -7.13 6.53 22.38
CA LYS A 242 -7.88 7.61 21.74
C LYS A 242 -7.65 7.67 20.24
N MET A 243 -6.43 7.42 19.78
CA MET A 243 -6.05 7.59 18.37
C MET A 243 -6.56 6.46 17.48
N GLN A 244 -6.61 5.22 17.99
CA GLN A 244 -7.01 4.04 17.23
C GLN A 244 -8.53 3.97 16.95
N ALA A 245 -9.34 4.71 17.72
CA ALA A 245 -10.77 4.78 17.53
C ALA A 245 -11.17 6.08 16.82
N LEU A 246 -11.95 5.97 15.75
CA LEU A 246 -12.65 7.11 15.16
C LEU A 246 -13.84 7.48 16.06
N SER A 247 -13.50 8.13 17.17
CA SER A 247 -14.37 8.52 18.28
C SER A 247 -14.23 10.02 18.53
N CYS A 248 -15.06 10.59 19.41
CA CYS A 248 -14.94 11.99 19.78
C CYS A 248 -13.55 12.26 20.38
N PRO A 249 -12.74 13.17 19.81
CA PRO A 249 -11.38 13.39 20.29
C PRO A 249 -11.33 14.09 21.65
N HIS A 250 -12.46 14.65 22.12
CA HIS A 250 -12.59 15.25 23.44
C HIS A 250 -12.94 14.20 24.52
N CYS A 251 -14.05 13.47 24.37
CA CYS A 251 -14.57 12.56 25.40
C CYS A 251 -14.38 11.06 25.12
N GLY A 252 -13.99 10.67 23.91
CA GLY A 252 -13.82 9.26 23.50
C GLY A 252 -15.11 8.50 23.19
N ALA A 253 -16.28 9.15 23.24
CA ALA A 253 -17.55 8.53 22.88
C ALA A 253 -17.64 8.19 21.37
N PRO A 254 -18.47 7.22 20.96
CA PRO A 254 -18.72 6.94 19.55
C PRO A 254 -19.06 8.20 18.75
N ALA A 255 -18.57 8.23 17.51
CA ALA A 255 -18.62 9.40 16.64
C ALA A 255 -20.05 9.76 16.18
N HIS A 256 -20.80 10.47 17.02
CA HIS A 256 -22.08 11.08 16.66
C HIS A 256 -21.98 12.59 16.86
N PHE A 257 -22.06 13.34 15.75
CA PHE A 257 -21.91 14.79 15.73
C PHE A 257 -23.13 15.46 15.10
N THR A 258 -23.42 16.68 15.52
CA THR A 258 -24.40 17.54 14.84
C THR A 258 -23.80 18.14 13.57
N ASP A 259 -24.63 18.74 12.71
CA ASP A 259 -24.18 19.50 11.53
C ASP A 259 -23.26 20.68 11.90
N ALA A 260 -23.33 21.15 13.15
CA ALA A 260 -22.46 22.19 13.70
C ALA A 260 -21.12 21.64 14.24
N GLY A 261 -20.87 20.33 14.13
CA GLY A 261 -19.66 19.69 14.63
C GLY A 261 -19.64 19.49 16.16
N GLU A 262 -20.80 19.53 16.82
CA GLU A 262 -20.90 19.30 18.26
C GLU A 262 -21.06 17.80 18.56
N CYS A 263 -20.29 17.30 19.52
CA CYS A 263 -20.43 15.92 19.96
C CYS A 263 -21.77 15.72 20.68
N GLN A 264 -22.60 14.80 20.21
CA GLN A 264 -23.92 14.53 20.82
C GLN A 264 -23.82 13.89 22.22
N HIS A 265 -22.64 13.42 22.62
CA HIS A 265 -22.42 12.82 23.93
C HIS A 265 -21.97 13.84 24.99
N CYS A 266 -20.92 14.63 24.70
CA CYS A 266 -20.35 15.57 25.66
C CYS A 266 -20.67 17.04 25.37
N GLY A 267 -21.36 17.35 24.27
CA GLY A 267 -21.75 18.71 23.88
C GLY A 267 -20.61 19.60 23.40
N SER A 268 -19.38 19.12 23.34
CA SER A 268 -18.24 19.94 22.90
C SER A 268 -18.25 20.14 21.39
N THR A 269 -18.08 21.37 20.94
CA THR A 269 -17.79 21.70 19.53
C THR A 269 -16.38 21.22 19.18
N ILE A 270 -16.27 20.31 18.21
CA ILE A 270 -14.97 19.77 17.82
C ILE A 270 -14.37 20.63 16.71
N SER A 271 -13.39 21.46 17.08
CA SER A 271 -12.56 22.16 16.09
C SER A 271 -11.58 21.17 15.45
N GLN A 272 -11.61 21.09 14.11
CA GLN A 272 -10.72 20.24 13.33
C GLN A 272 -9.27 20.56 13.65
N GLY A 273 -8.46 19.51 13.87
CA GLY A 273 -7.05 19.71 14.17
C GLY A 273 -6.75 20.19 15.57
N ALA A 274 -7.75 20.41 16.45
CA ALA A 274 -7.52 20.90 17.81
C ALA A 274 -7.23 19.79 18.83
N ASN A 275 -7.40 18.52 18.47
CA ASN A 275 -7.11 17.40 19.38
C ASN A 275 -6.53 16.19 18.65
N GLN A 276 -6.64 16.12 17.32
CA GLN A 276 -6.17 15.02 16.48
C GLN A 276 -6.01 15.50 15.04
N TRP A 277 -5.25 14.75 14.24
CA TRP A 277 -5.12 14.96 12.81
C TRP A 277 -6.46 14.88 12.08
N TYR A 278 -6.68 15.74 11.10
CA TYR A 278 -7.80 15.67 10.18
C TYR A 278 -7.32 15.68 8.72
N LEU A 279 -8.06 15.03 7.83
CA LEU A 279 -7.84 15.06 6.39
C LEU A 279 -8.23 16.43 5.84
N SER A 280 -7.23 17.20 5.42
CA SER A 280 -7.46 18.53 4.88
C SER A 280 -7.55 18.55 3.36
N GLN A 281 -6.73 17.75 2.69
CA GLN A 281 -6.72 17.64 1.23
C GLN A 281 -6.57 16.19 0.80
N ARG A 282 -7.20 15.86 -0.33
CA ARG A 282 -7.07 14.57 -1.00
C ARG A 282 -6.77 14.82 -2.48
N ALA A 283 -5.82 14.06 -3.02
CA ALA A 283 -5.54 14.02 -4.44
C ALA A 283 -5.47 12.58 -4.93
N VAL A 284 -6.20 12.27 -6.00
CA VAL A 284 -6.02 11.02 -6.75
C VAL A 284 -4.83 11.19 -7.67
N ILE A 285 -3.79 10.40 -7.47
CA ILE A 285 -2.58 10.44 -8.30
C ILE A 285 -2.76 9.53 -9.52
N GLN A 286 -3.33 8.35 -9.32
CA GLN A 286 -3.57 7.38 -10.37
C GLN A 286 -4.80 6.52 -10.04
N THR A 287 -5.58 6.18 -11.05
CA THR A 287 -6.69 5.21 -10.97
C THR A 287 -6.66 4.34 -12.22
N THR A 288 -6.80 3.04 -12.04
CA THR A 288 -6.79 2.08 -13.15
C THR A 288 -7.82 0.99 -12.88
N ALA A 289 -8.73 0.77 -13.84
CA ALA A 289 -9.73 -0.30 -13.76
C ALA A 289 -9.04 -1.65 -13.98
N LEU A 290 -9.42 -2.65 -13.20
CA LEU A 290 -8.89 -4.01 -13.28
C LEU A 290 -9.80 -4.88 -14.14
N ALA A 291 -9.25 -5.49 -15.18
CA ALA A 291 -9.94 -6.58 -15.84
C ALA A 291 -9.78 -7.87 -15.01
N THR A 292 -10.78 -8.75 -15.05
CA THR A 292 -10.73 -10.05 -14.36
C THR A 292 -9.52 -10.91 -14.76
N ALA A 293 -9.06 -10.78 -16.01
CA ALA A 293 -7.86 -11.45 -16.50
C ALA A 293 -6.56 -10.94 -15.83
N ASP A 294 -6.53 -9.70 -15.38
CA ASP A 294 -5.34 -9.09 -14.78
C ASP A 294 -5.08 -9.62 -13.36
N LEU A 295 -6.15 -10.00 -12.64
CA LEU A 295 -6.10 -10.59 -11.28
C LEU A 295 -5.38 -11.94 -11.22
N VAL A 296 -5.18 -12.59 -12.38
CA VAL A 296 -4.59 -13.94 -12.50
C VAL A 296 -3.15 -13.87 -13.02
N SER A 297 -2.66 -12.69 -13.41
CA SER A 297 -1.34 -12.56 -13.99
C SER A 297 -0.26 -12.90 -12.96
N TYR A 298 0.56 -13.91 -13.26
CA TYR A 298 1.71 -14.25 -12.42
C TYR A 298 2.88 -13.32 -12.75
N ALA A 299 3.35 -12.58 -11.77
CA ALA A 299 4.40 -11.58 -11.92
C ALA A 299 5.48 -11.80 -10.87
N GLN A 300 6.67 -12.23 -11.30
CA GLN A 300 7.83 -12.33 -10.42
C GLN A 300 8.38 -10.94 -10.10
N GLU A 301 8.75 -10.73 -8.84
CA GLU A 301 9.45 -9.56 -8.35
C GLU A 301 10.84 -9.49 -8.98
N GLN A 302 11.30 -8.27 -9.20
CA GLN A 302 12.59 -7.97 -9.83
C GLN A 302 13.62 -7.47 -8.80
N GLY A 303 13.14 -7.09 -7.62
CA GLY A 303 13.90 -6.35 -6.63
C GLY A 303 14.82 -7.19 -5.72
N THR A 304 14.80 -8.51 -5.84
CA THR A 304 15.59 -9.41 -4.96
C THR A 304 17.09 -9.14 -5.04
N ALA A 305 17.59 -8.75 -6.21
CA ALA A 305 19.00 -8.40 -6.41
C ALA A 305 19.32 -6.94 -6.04
N LEU A 306 18.34 -6.13 -5.65
CA LEU A 306 18.57 -4.76 -5.23
C LEU A 306 19.37 -4.74 -3.91
N PRO A 307 20.23 -3.73 -3.71
CA PRO A 307 20.90 -3.52 -2.43
C PRO A 307 19.90 -3.39 -1.28
N THR A 308 20.23 -3.94 -0.13
CA THR A 308 19.44 -3.75 1.09
C THR A 308 19.43 -2.27 1.47
N LEU A 309 18.25 -1.71 1.68
CA LEU A 309 18.08 -0.33 2.13
C LEU A 309 18.17 -0.28 3.66
N LEU A 310 19.35 0.05 4.17
CA LEU A 310 19.60 0.24 5.60
C LEU A 310 19.27 1.68 6.01
N GLN A 311 18.67 1.83 7.19
CA GLN A 311 18.58 3.11 7.89
C GLN A 311 19.98 3.65 8.20
N GLU A 312 20.24 4.94 7.91
CA GLU A 312 21.57 5.55 8.05
C GLU A 312 22.11 5.47 9.49
N ASP A 313 21.25 5.71 10.49
CA ASP A 313 21.60 5.69 11.91
C ASP A 313 21.29 4.34 12.59
N LEU A 314 21.16 3.25 11.82
CA LEU A 314 20.78 1.94 12.34
C LEU A 314 21.67 1.47 13.50
N ALA A 315 22.99 1.68 13.41
CA ALA A 315 23.91 1.31 14.49
C ALA A 315 23.64 2.09 15.80
N GLN A 316 23.29 3.38 15.68
CA GLN A 316 22.91 4.20 16.82
C GLN A 316 21.57 3.75 17.42
N GLN A 317 20.61 3.37 16.56
CA GLN A 317 19.33 2.84 17.02
C GLN A 317 19.48 1.48 17.71
N GLN A 318 20.35 0.60 17.21
CA GLN A 318 20.69 -0.68 17.86
C GLN A 318 21.29 -0.46 19.25
N GLN A 319 22.19 0.51 19.40
CA GLN A 319 22.76 0.88 20.70
C GLN A 319 21.68 1.43 21.64
N THR A 320 20.87 2.38 21.16
CA THR A 320 19.79 3.01 21.95
C THR A 320 18.73 1.99 22.39
N PHE A 321 18.42 1.02 21.52
CA PHE A 321 17.55 -0.11 21.86
C PHE A 321 18.18 -0.96 22.96
N SER A 322 19.45 -1.34 22.81
CA SER A 322 20.16 -2.17 23.78
C SER A 322 20.18 -1.53 25.17
N GLU A 323 20.54 -0.24 25.24
CA GLU A 323 20.55 0.55 26.48
C GLU A 323 19.16 0.60 27.14
N ALA A 324 18.11 0.84 26.36
CA ALA A 324 16.75 0.93 26.88
C ALA A 324 16.20 -0.40 27.41
N HIS A 325 16.73 -1.53 26.94
CA HIS A 325 16.38 -2.88 27.39
C HIS A 325 17.38 -3.47 28.39
N GLY A 326 18.39 -2.70 28.81
CA GLY A 326 19.43 -3.17 29.75
C GLY A 326 20.32 -4.28 29.18
N LEU A 327 20.46 -4.34 27.86
CA LEU A 327 21.30 -5.30 27.14
C LEU A 327 22.73 -4.73 26.99
N VAL A 328 23.73 -5.61 26.92
CA VAL A 328 25.12 -5.19 26.71
C VAL A 328 25.34 -4.81 25.25
N ALA A 329 24.76 -5.59 24.33
CA ALA A 329 24.82 -5.34 22.91
C ALA A 329 23.57 -5.82 22.18
N TRP A 330 23.37 -5.33 20.96
CA TRP A 330 22.30 -5.78 20.06
C TRP A 330 22.32 -7.30 19.84
N GLN A 331 23.52 -7.90 19.85
CA GLN A 331 23.71 -9.34 19.70
C GLN A 331 23.14 -10.17 20.86
N ASP A 332 22.85 -9.57 22.01
CA ASP A 332 22.16 -10.26 23.12
C ASP A 332 20.67 -10.44 22.84
N PHE A 333 20.10 -9.64 21.94
CA PHE A 333 18.68 -9.67 21.56
C PHE A 333 18.45 -10.29 20.18
N TRP A 334 19.27 -9.92 19.20
CA TRP A 334 19.00 -10.17 17.78
C TRP A 334 18.83 -11.65 17.41
N PRO A 335 19.69 -12.60 17.84
CA PRO A 335 19.54 -14.00 17.44
C PRO A 335 18.18 -14.58 17.84
N THR A 336 17.77 -14.35 19.10
CA THR A 336 16.47 -14.81 19.62
C THR A 336 15.31 -14.18 18.85
N PHE A 337 15.37 -12.88 18.59
CA PHE A 337 14.33 -12.22 17.80
C PHE A 337 14.26 -12.74 16.35
N ALA A 338 15.41 -12.91 15.69
CA ALA A 338 15.48 -13.38 14.33
C ALA A 338 14.96 -14.83 14.18
N ASP A 339 15.28 -15.71 15.12
CA ASP A 339 14.85 -17.12 15.07
C ASP A 339 13.42 -17.31 15.61
N ASP A 340 13.14 -16.87 16.84
CA ASP A 340 11.89 -17.18 17.54
C ASP A 340 10.71 -16.31 17.11
N VAL A 341 10.98 -15.15 16.50
CA VAL A 341 9.93 -14.25 15.97
C VAL A 341 9.97 -14.26 14.45
N VAL A 342 11.03 -13.74 13.83
CA VAL A 342 11.02 -13.48 12.38
C VAL A 342 10.87 -14.78 11.59
N LYS A 343 11.78 -15.73 11.79
CA LYS A 343 11.79 -17.01 11.08
C LYS A 343 10.57 -17.86 11.44
N ALA A 344 10.22 -17.93 12.72
CA ALA A 344 9.06 -18.68 13.19
C ALA A 344 7.75 -18.17 12.54
N TYR A 345 7.52 -16.86 12.53
CA TYR A 345 6.34 -16.26 11.89
C TYR A 345 6.36 -16.49 10.39
N PHE A 346 7.50 -16.28 9.75
CA PHE A 346 7.61 -16.42 8.30
C PHE A 346 7.20 -17.82 7.85
N LEU A 347 7.71 -18.86 8.51
CA LEU A 347 7.38 -20.25 8.18
C LEU A 347 5.90 -20.57 8.45
N ASP A 348 5.36 -20.14 9.59
CA ASP A 348 4.00 -20.48 10.01
C ASP A 348 2.92 -19.74 9.17
N ILE A 349 3.13 -18.45 8.92
CA ILE A 349 2.28 -17.62 8.05
C ILE A 349 2.24 -18.20 6.64
N TYR A 350 3.40 -18.57 6.08
CA TYR A 350 3.45 -19.15 4.74
C TYR A 350 2.80 -20.54 4.66
N ASN A 351 2.94 -21.34 5.71
CA ASN A 351 2.29 -22.64 5.81
C ASN A 351 0.75 -22.48 5.81
N HIS A 352 0.21 -21.59 6.64
CA HIS A 352 -1.22 -21.33 6.71
C HIS A 352 -1.76 -20.63 5.45
N TRP A 353 -0.99 -19.70 4.85
CA TRP A 353 -1.28 -19.13 3.55
C TRP A 353 -1.45 -20.21 2.48
N SER A 354 -0.53 -21.19 2.44
CA SER A 354 -0.56 -22.28 1.47
C SER A 354 -1.76 -23.22 1.61
N GLN A 355 -2.43 -23.18 2.76
CA GLN A 355 -3.62 -23.96 3.09
C GLN A 355 -4.93 -23.15 2.95
N ARG A 356 -4.83 -21.85 2.64
CA ARG A 356 -5.94 -20.87 2.73
C ARG A 356 -6.53 -20.74 4.14
N ASP A 357 -5.72 -20.94 5.17
CA ASP A 357 -6.13 -20.88 6.58
C ASP A 357 -5.61 -19.60 7.25
N TRP A 358 -5.99 -18.44 6.68
CA TRP A 358 -5.52 -17.15 7.16
C TRP A 358 -5.97 -16.84 8.60
N GLN A 359 -7.11 -17.41 9.02
CA GLN A 359 -7.65 -17.25 10.37
C GLN A 359 -6.72 -17.82 11.44
N ALA A 360 -6.01 -18.92 11.16
CA ALA A 360 -5.16 -19.59 12.15
C ALA A 360 -3.95 -18.76 12.58
N VAL A 361 -3.52 -17.79 11.76
CA VAL A 361 -2.41 -16.87 12.09
C VAL A 361 -2.91 -15.50 12.53
N ARG A 362 -4.22 -15.33 12.79
CA ARG A 362 -4.84 -14.03 13.05
C ARG A 362 -4.19 -13.25 14.20
N HIS A 363 -3.75 -13.94 15.24
CA HIS A 363 -3.07 -13.36 16.42
C HIS A 363 -1.66 -12.86 16.14
N LEU A 364 -1.03 -13.28 15.04
CA LEU A 364 0.32 -12.85 14.66
C LEU A 364 0.33 -11.54 13.87
N LEU A 365 -0.83 -11.08 13.39
CA LEU A 365 -0.93 -10.05 12.36
C LEU A 365 -1.64 -8.79 12.87
N SER A 366 -1.22 -7.63 12.37
CA SER A 366 -1.98 -6.39 12.55
C SER A 366 -3.34 -6.51 11.86
N ASP A 367 -4.32 -5.71 12.30
CA ASP A 367 -5.64 -5.64 11.65
C ASP A 367 -5.49 -5.29 10.17
N ARG A 368 -4.65 -4.28 9.89
CA ARG A 368 -4.35 -3.83 8.54
C ARG A 368 -3.78 -4.94 7.66
N LEU A 369 -2.74 -5.65 8.12
CA LEU A 369 -2.14 -6.71 7.30
C LEU A 369 -3.12 -7.86 7.08
N TYR A 370 -3.86 -8.24 8.12
CA TYR A 370 -4.86 -9.29 8.01
C TYR A 370 -5.95 -8.94 6.98
N GLU A 371 -6.50 -7.73 7.05
CA GLU A 371 -7.54 -7.24 6.14
C GLU A 371 -7.04 -7.10 4.69
N SER A 372 -5.85 -6.51 4.49
CA SER A 372 -5.29 -6.34 3.14
C SER A 372 -5.05 -7.69 2.43
N ASN A 373 -4.72 -8.73 3.18
CA ASN A 373 -4.48 -10.06 2.66
C ASN A 373 -5.73 -10.95 2.57
N ALA A 374 -6.80 -10.63 3.31
CA ALA A 374 -8.06 -11.36 3.27
C ALA A 374 -8.72 -11.32 1.87
N PHE A 375 -8.49 -10.25 1.11
CA PHE A 375 -8.93 -10.17 -0.29
C PHE A 375 -8.37 -11.31 -1.15
N TRP A 376 -7.07 -11.59 -1.03
CA TRP A 376 -6.43 -12.68 -1.77
C TRP A 376 -6.99 -14.04 -1.36
N MET A 377 -7.28 -14.22 -0.08
CA MET A 377 -7.93 -15.44 0.41
C MET A 377 -9.33 -15.63 -0.18
N ALA A 378 -10.12 -14.55 -0.24
CA ALA A 378 -11.44 -14.58 -0.86
C ALA A 378 -11.35 -14.91 -2.36
N LEU A 379 -10.41 -14.30 -3.08
CA LEU A 379 -10.19 -14.58 -4.50
C LEU A 379 -9.77 -16.03 -4.74
N TYR A 380 -8.86 -16.57 -3.94
CA TYR A 380 -8.47 -17.97 -4.03
C TYR A 380 -9.60 -18.92 -3.67
N ALA A 381 -10.45 -18.55 -2.71
CA ALA A 381 -11.64 -19.33 -2.37
C ALA A 381 -12.66 -19.35 -3.51
N GLU A 382 -12.96 -18.20 -4.12
CA GLU A 382 -13.91 -18.07 -5.23
C GLU A 382 -13.52 -18.92 -6.44
N HIS A 383 -12.22 -19.02 -6.74
CA HIS A 383 -11.72 -19.77 -7.88
C HIS A 383 -11.27 -21.21 -7.57
N ASP A 384 -11.44 -21.67 -6.33
CA ASP A 384 -10.90 -22.95 -5.86
C ASP A 384 -9.39 -23.12 -6.12
N TRP A 385 -8.65 -22.02 -6.00
CA TRP A 385 -7.19 -21.99 -6.15
C TRP A 385 -6.47 -22.13 -4.84
N TYR A 386 -5.26 -22.66 -4.90
CA TYR A 386 -4.32 -22.77 -3.79
C TYR A 386 -2.96 -22.26 -4.26
N ASN A 387 -2.48 -21.20 -3.64
CA ASN A 387 -1.08 -20.80 -3.79
C ASN A 387 -0.21 -21.70 -2.89
N ARG A 388 0.81 -22.33 -3.45
CA ARG A 388 1.66 -23.31 -2.79
C ARG A 388 3.08 -22.79 -2.74
N LEU A 389 3.65 -22.75 -1.54
CA LEU A 389 5.00 -22.27 -1.27
C LEU A 389 5.84 -23.43 -0.73
N ASN A 390 6.20 -24.35 -1.62
CA ASN A 390 6.81 -25.63 -1.24
C ASN A 390 8.33 -25.51 -1.06
N GLN A 391 8.88 -26.30 -0.14
CA GLN A 391 10.31 -26.27 0.20
C GLN A 391 10.82 -24.86 0.55
N LEU A 392 10.01 -24.14 1.33
CA LEU A 392 10.36 -22.83 1.82
C LEU A 392 11.65 -22.89 2.64
N SER A 393 12.61 -22.05 2.27
CA SER A 393 13.91 -21.96 2.92
C SER A 393 14.32 -20.50 3.03
N ILE A 394 14.74 -20.09 4.23
CA ILE A 394 15.29 -18.76 4.51
C ILE A 394 16.80 -18.85 4.44
N SER A 395 17.42 -18.05 3.58
CA SER A 395 18.89 -17.99 3.45
C SER A 395 19.51 -16.92 4.33
N GLN A 396 18.81 -15.81 4.58
CA GLN A 396 19.34 -14.68 5.32
C GLN A 396 18.23 -13.80 5.89
N ILE A 397 18.47 -13.22 7.08
CA ILE A 397 17.61 -12.22 7.72
C ILE A 397 18.51 -11.06 8.14
N GLU A 398 18.19 -9.84 7.69
CA GLU A 398 18.93 -8.62 8.00
C GLU A 398 18.02 -7.64 8.75
N ALA A 399 18.46 -7.10 9.89
CA ALA A 399 17.82 -5.93 10.48
C ALA A 399 18.14 -4.71 9.63
N VAL A 400 17.13 -3.93 9.23
CA VAL A 400 17.33 -2.81 8.31
C VAL A 400 16.87 -1.46 8.84
N ASN A 401 15.89 -1.44 9.74
CA ASN A 401 15.35 -0.22 10.35
C ASN A 401 14.83 -0.54 11.75
N ILE A 402 15.10 0.34 12.71
CA ILE A 402 14.57 0.31 14.06
C ILE A 402 13.95 1.69 14.34
N ASP A 403 12.64 1.73 14.52
CA ASP A 403 11.92 2.94 14.93
C ASP A 403 11.34 2.75 16.32
N ARG A 404 11.50 3.77 17.17
CA ARG A 404 10.92 3.80 18.51
C ARG A 404 10.22 5.12 18.71
N ASP A 405 9.08 5.08 19.38
CA ASP A 405 8.35 6.25 19.84
C ASP A 405 7.94 6.08 21.30
N ALA A 406 7.04 6.91 21.83
CA ALA A 406 6.59 6.78 23.22
C ALA A 406 5.77 5.50 23.49
N PHE A 407 5.13 4.92 22.47
CA PHE A 407 4.16 3.85 22.61
C PHE A 407 4.61 2.53 21.97
N TYR A 408 5.42 2.56 20.92
CA TYR A 408 5.80 1.40 20.13
C TYR A 408 7.30 1.31 19.83
N GLU A 409 7.74 0.06 19.65
CA GLU A 409 9.00 -0.29 19.00
C GLU A 409 8.66 -1.05 17.72
N ALA A 410 9.26 -0.63 16.62
CA ALA A 410 9.13 -1.25 15.31
C ALA A 410 10.51 -1.70 14.82
N ILE A 411 10.62 -2.94 14.37
CA ILE A 411 11.83 -3.48 13.75
C ILE A 411 11.46 -3.96 12.36
N THR A 412 12.07 -3.37 11.33
CA THR A 412 11.97 -3.86 9.97
C THR A 412 13.16 -4.74 9.64
N VAL A 413 12.88 -5.89 9.05
CA VAL A 413 13.88 -6.86 8.61
C VAL A 413 13.71 -7.15 7.11
N ARG A 414 14.81 -7.41 6.41
CA ARG A 414 14.78 -8.00 5.07
C ARG A 414 15.04 -9.49 5.17
N ILE A 415 14.12 -10.29 4.63
CA ILE A 415 14.18 -11.76 4.65
C ILE A 415 14.46 -12.22 3.22
N PHE A 416 15.57 -12.94 3.02
CA PHE A 416 15.87 -13.60 1.76
C PHE A 416 15.42 -15.06 1.85
N ALA A 417 14.57 -15.46 0.91
CA ALA A 417 13.95 -16.77 0.92
C ALA A 417 13.94 -17.41 -0.49
N SER A 418 13.67 -18.71 -0.51
CA SER A 418 13.43 -19.45 -1.73
C SER A 418 12.38 -20.53 -1.52
N CYS A 419 11.56 -20.77 -2.54
CA CYS A 419 10.58 -21.85 -2.56
C CYS A 419 10.17 -22.18 -4.01
N TYR A 420 9.47 -23.30 -4.19
CA TYR A 420 8.67 -23.54 -5.37
C TYR A 420 7.31 -22.88 -5.18
N ASP A 421 7.14 -21.71 -5.79
CA ASP A 421 5.90 -20.94 -5.76
C ASP A 421 5.06 -21.21 -7.00
N TYR A 422 3.85 -21.70 -6.78
CA TYR A 422 2.90 -21.95 -7.83
C TYR A 422 1.46 -21.90 -7.32
N THR A 423 0.54 -21.56 -8.19
CA THR A 423 -0.89 -21.62 -7.91
C THR A 423 -1.51 -22.76 -8.70
N GLU A 424 -2.31 -23.58 -8.03
CA GLU A 424 -3.04 -24.69 -8.64
C GLU A 424 -4.53 -24.64 -8.29
N ASP A 425 -5.39 -25.22 -9.13
CA ASP A 425 -6.79 -25.46 -8.76
C ASP A 425 -6.95 -26.67 -7.82
N ALA A 426 -8.17 -26.90 -7.35
CA ALA A 426 -8.50 -28.04 -6.49
C ALA A 426 -8.19 -29.42 -7.11
N GLN A 427 -8.03 -29.51 -8.43
CA GLN A 427 -7.64 -30.75 -9.13
C GLN A 427 -6.12 -30.85 -9.36
N GLY A 428 -5.34 -29.86 -8.89
CA GLY A 428 -3.89 -29.81 -8.98
C GLY A 428 -3.36 -29.31 -10.33
N LYS A 429 -4.22 -28.78 -11.20
CA LYS A 429 -3.82 -28.16 -12.46
C LYS A 429 -3.10 -26.85 -12.15
N LEU A 430 -1.94 -26.65 -12.78
CA LEU A 430 -1.17 -25.43 -12.65
C LEU A 430 -1.91 -24.25 -13.30
N ILE A 431 -2.12 -23.18 -12.53
CA ILE A 431 -2.70 -21.91 -12.96
C ILE A 431 -1.59 -20.88 -13.22
N GLY A 432 -0.58 -20.82 -12.35
CA GLY A 432 0.54 -19.87 -12.47
C GLY A 432 1.75 -20.30 -11.63
N GLY A 433 2.89 -19.67 -11.86
CA GLY A 433 4.16 -20.01 -11.20
C GLY A 433 4.79 -21.32 -11.70
N SER A 434 5.64 -21.94 -10.89
CA SER A 434 6.41 -23.12 -11.28
C SER A 434 6.58 -24.16 -10.17
N LYS A 435 6.22 -25.41 -10.47
CA LYS A 435 6.48 -26.58 -9.59
C LYS A 435 7.94 -27.06 -9.67
N ARG A 436 8.77 -26.50 -10.55
CA ARG A 436 10.11 -27.05 -10.89
C ARG A 436 11.23 -26.03 -10.84
N GLU A 437 10.91 -24.75 -10.96
CA GLU A 437 11.90 -23.67 -10.90
C GLU A 437 11.88 -23.09 -9.50
N LEU A 438 13.02 -23.19 -8.81
CA LEU A 438 13.17 -22.63 -7.47
C LEU A 438 13.21 -21.11 -7.59
N ARG A 439 12.17 -20.44 -7.07
CA ARG A 439 12.12 -18.99 -7.00
C ARG A 439 12.93 -18.52 -5.79
N ARG A 440 13.81 -17.54 -6.01
CA ARG A 440 14.51 -16.80 -4.96
C ARG A 440 13.93 -15.39 -4.91
N TYR A 441 13.65 -14.91 -3.72
CA TYR A 441 13.02 -13.61 -3.51
C TYR A 441 13.43 -13.02 -2.16
N SER A 442 13.11 -11.74 -1.94
CA SER A 442 13.23 -11.12 -0.63
C SER A 442 12.03 -10.24 -0.33
N GLU A 443 11.74 -10.09 0.96
CA GLU A 443 10.65 -9.25 1.47
C GLU A 443 11.12 -8.46 2.69
N TYR A 444 10.55 -7.28 2.86
CA TYR A 444 10.71 -6.47 4.07
C TYR A 444 9.52 -6.68 4.99
N TRP A 445 9.78 -7.13 6.21
CA TRP A 445 8.77 -7.40 7.22
C TRP A 445 8.98 -6.46 8.40
N THR A 446 7.97 -5.68 8.77
CA THR A 446 8.02 -4.82 9.96
C THR A 446 7.24 -5.46 11.09
N PHE A 447 7.90 -5.70 12.20
CA PHE A 447 7.32 -6.19 13.44
C PHE A 447 7.15 -5.04 14.41
N VAL A 448 6.02 -5.00 15.11
CA VAL A 448 5.68 -3.96 16.08
C VAL A 448 5.30 -4.58 17.41
N ARG A 449 5.73 -3.95 18.51
CA ARG A 449 5.23 -4.21 19.87
C ARG A 449 5.07 -2.91 20.63
N ARG A 450 4.20 -2.89 21.66
CA ARG A 450 4.13 -1.75 22.58
C ARG A 450 5.40 -1.66 23.43
N ASN A 451 5.78 -0.44 23.78
CA ASN A 451 6.84 -0.16 24.74
C ASN A 451 6.50 -0.71 26.13
N GLY A 452 7.52 -1.11 26.87
CA GLY A 452 7.38 -1.55 28.26
C GLY A 452 6.77 -2.95 28.43
N VAL A 453 6.47 -3.68 27.34
CA VAL A 453 6.09 -5.09 27.41
C VAL A 453 7.28 -5.88 27.95
N THR A 454 7.11 -6.45 29.14
CA THR A 454 8.15 -7.29 29.74
C THR A 454 8.32 -8.54 28.88
N PRO A 455 9.53 -8.85 28.41
CA PRO A 455 9.77 -10.07 27.66
C PRO A 455 9.31 -11.29 28.46
N SER A 456 8.50 -12.14 27.86
CA SER A 456 8.20 -13.44 28.46
C SER A 456 9.51 -14.23 28.58
N THR A 457 9.73 -14.87 29.72
CA THR A 457 10.83 -15.82 29.89
C THR A 457 10.53 -17.16 29.23
N ALA A 458 9.28 -17.40 28.81
CA ALA A 458 8.90 -18.57 28.03
C ALA A 458 9.19 -18.35 26.54
N PRO A 459 9.54 -19.40 25.78
CA PRO A 459 9.71 -19.32 24.34
C PRO A 459 8.48 -18.69 23.66
N TYR A 460 8.72 -17.98 22.57
CA TYR A 460 7.64 -17.42 21.77
C TYR A 460 6.71 -18.56 21.30
N SER A 461 5.41 -18.45 21.60
CA SER A 461 4.42 -19.45 21.20
C SER A 461 3.59 -18.94 20.02
N LEU A 462 3.70 -19.62 18.89
CA LEU A 462 2.88 -19.33 17.71
C LEU A 462 1.46 -19.90 17.81
N THR A 463 1.19 -20.79 18.77
CA THR A 463 -0.08 -21.52 18.86
C THR A 463 -0.91 -21.11 20.07
N GLN A 464 -0.48 -20.09 20.82
CA GLN A 464 -1.15 -19.64 22.04
C GLN A 464 -1.39 -18.13 22.01
N CYS A 465 -2.43 -17.71 22.72
CA CYS A 465 -2.70 -16.33 23.03
C CYS A 465 -1.57 -15.78 23.91
N PRO A 466 -0.87 -14.69 23.51
CA PRO A 466 0.25 -14.16 24.28
C PRO A 466 -0.18 -13.54 25.62
N GLN A 467 -1.47 -13.26 25.82
CA GLN A 467 -1.99 -12.70 27.06
C GLN A 467 -2.42 -13.76 28.08
N CYS A 468 -3.07 -14.85 27.65
CA CYS A 468 -3.65 -15.84 28.59
C CYS A 468 -3.10 -17.27 28.45
N GLY A 469 -2.27 -17.55 27.43
CA GLY A 469 -1.69 -18.87 27.19
C GLY A 469 -2.65 -19.92 26.63
N ALA A 470 -3.94 -19.61 26.45
CA ALA A 470 -4.90 -20.49 25.79
C ALA A 470 -4.52 -20.70 24.31
N PRO A 471 -4.96 -21.78 23.65
CA PRO A 471 -4.71 -21.97 22.22
C PRO A 471 -5.20 -20.78 21.39
N ALA A 472 -4.48 -20.45 20.31
CA ALA A 472 -4.82 -19.38 19.38
C ALA A 472 -5.94 -19.76 18.38
N ASP A 473 -6.71 -20.81 18.67
CA ASP A 473 -7.73 -21.41 17.80
C ASP A 473 -9.07 -20.64 17.77
N LYS A 474 -9.25 -19.68 18.67
CA LYS A 474 -10.47 -18.86 18.79
C LYS A 474 -10.16 -17.38 18.71
N MET A 475 -9.49 -16.95 17.65
CA MET A 475 -9.30 -15.52 17.38
C MET A 475 -10.49 -14.99 16.57
N GLY A 476 -11.04 -13.85 16.96
CA GLY A 476 -12.03 -13.12 16.16
C GLY A 476 -11.38 -12.41 14.97
N GLN A 477 -12.19 -11.91 14.02
CA GLN A 477 -11.70 -11.15 12.86
C GLN A 477 -10.92 -9.88 13.27
N THR A 478 -11.23 -9.30 14.44
CA THR A 478 -10.53 -8.15 15.03
C THR A 478 -9.35 -8.56 15.94
N ALA A 479 -8.91 -9.82 15.90
CA ALA A 479 -7.91 -10.42 16.80
C ALA A 479 -8.26 -10.34 18.29
N GLU A 480 -9.55 -10.32 18.60
CA GLU A 480 -10.01 -10.56 19.97
C GLU A 480 -9.92 -12.04 20.31
N CYS A 481 -9.21 -12.38 21.38
CA CYS A 481 -9.12 -13.75 21.85
C CYS A 481 -10.46 -14.20 22.46
N GLY A 482 -11.05 -15.27 21.93
CA GLY A 482 -12.32 -15.82 22.41
C GLY A 482 -12.27 -16.44 23.81
N TYR A 483 -11.09 -16.54 24.44
CA TYR A 483 -10.93 -17.00 25.81
C TYR A 483 -10.83 -15.86 26.83
N CYS A 484 -10.00 -14.83 26.57
CA CYS A 484 -9.77 -13.73 27.52
C CYS A 484 -10.31 -12.37 27.07
N GLY A 485 -10.81 -12.24 25.84
CA GLY A 485 -11.33 -11.01 25.25
C GLY A 485 -10.28 -9.97 24.86
N ALA A 486 -8.98 -10.27 25.05
CA ALA A 486 -7.92 -9.33 24.75
C ALA A 486 -7.73 -9.14 23.23
N LYS A 487 -7.53 -7.89 22.78
CA LYS A 487 -7.19 -7.57 21.38
C LYS A 487 -5.70 -7.74 21.13
N ILE A 488 -5.32 -8.85 20.50
CA ILE A 488 -3.94 -9.30 20.37
C ILE A 488 -3.15 -8.53 19.31
N SER A 489 -3.79 -8.06 18.25
CA SER A 489 -3.16 -7.37 17.10
C SER A 489 -2.54 -6.01 17.43
N THR A 490 -2.70 -5.51 18.66
CA THR A 490 -2.21 -4.18 19.10
C THR A 490 -0.74 -4.17 19.52
N GLY A 491 -0.05 -5.31 19.51
CA GLY A 491 1.33 -5.41 19.99
C GLY A 491 1.49 -5.25 21.51
N ALA A 492 0.38 -5.20 22.27
CA ALA A 492 0.41 -4.97 23.72
C ALA A 492 0.95 -6.15 24.54
N PHE A 493 1.02 -7.34 23.95
CA PHE A 493 1.39 -8.57 24.65
C PHE A 493 2.60 -9.26 24.03
N SER A 494 2.86 -9.00 22.75
CA SER A 494 3.92 -9.65 21.99
C SER A 494 4.19 -8.90 20.69
N TRP A 495 5.21 -9.32 19.95
CA TRP A 495 5.44 -8.84 18.59
C TRP A 495 4.25 -9.19 17.68
N VAL A 496 3.92 -8.29 16.78
CA VAL A 496 2.91 -8.48 15.74
C VAL A 496 3.53 -8.11 14.40
N LEU A 497 3.31 -8.93 13.37
CA LEU A 497 3.70 -8.58 12.01
C LEU A 497 2.77 -7.47 11.52
N PHE A 498 3.33 -6.28 11.36
CA PHE A 498 2.59 -5.06 11.09
C PHE A 498 2.36 -4.83 9.61
N ILE A 499 3.37 -5.09 8.78
CA ILE A 499 3.32 -4.94 7.32
C ILE A 499 4.37 -5.83 6.65
N ILE A 500 4.04 -6.27 5.44
CA ILE A 500 4.98 -6.87 4.48
C ILE A 500 5.21 -5.84 3.37
N SER A 501 6.42 -5.73 2.82
CA SER A 501 6.72 -4.84 1.69
C SER A 501 7.66 -5.55 0.72
N GLN A 502 7.34 -5.46 -0.57
CA GLN A 502 8.20 -5.98 -1.62
C GLN A 502 9.39 -5.04 -1.86
N ASP A 503 10.47 -5.57 -2.41
CA ASP A 503 11.71 -4.81 -2.67
C ASP A 503 11.48 -3.56 -3.54
N GLU A 504 10.52 -3.61 -4.46
CA GLU A 504 10.17 -2.48 -5.34
C GLU A 504 9.45 -1.35 -4.59
N VAL A 505 8.73 -1.70 -3.51
CA VAL A 505 7.87 -0.79 -2.76
C VAL A 505 8.61 -0.21 -1.56
N TYR A 506 9.45 -1.01 -0.91
CA TYR A 506 10.20 -0.58 0.27
C TYR A 506 11.09 0.62 -0.05
N GLY A 507 10.91 1.69 0.72
CA GLY A 507 11.62 2.96 0.54
C GLY A 507 12.79 3.16 1.50
N GLY A 508 12.91 2.31 2.52
CA GLY A 508 13.73 2.54 3.71
C GLY A 508 12.90 2.88 4.94
#